data_AF-A0A401YQG4-F1
#
_entry.id   AF-A0A401YQG4-F1
#
_cell.length_a   1.000
_cell.length_b   1.000
_cell.length_c   1.000
_cell.angle_alpha   90.00
_cell.angle_beta   90.00
_cell.angle_gamma   90.00
#
_symmetry.space_group_name_H-M   'P 1'
#
loop_
_entity.id
_entity.type
_entity.pdbx_description
1 polymer ?
#
loop_
_entity_poly.entity_id
_entity_poly.type
_entity_poly.pdbx_seq_one_letter_code
_entity_poly.pdbx_strand_id
1 'polypeptide(L)'
;MPGHDGVNPGQTPLRTAIFHLRERSALVVLDTCEHLPAVASRVARILIEECPGVHVVATSRVPLRTPGELVWPVPPLAVGGRESARPSDAARLFVDRVALVRGDLEFSASMWAEVEHIAQALDGFPLAIELAAARVRMMTLGEIASALDLRILSGGPTRGQARHQTMRRSLDWSCALLSEQEKCLFARLSVFVEGWTAEAVQVVCVDGHLTADQVLDTLTALVEKSLVVRSAPPSGDRYRLLLPMRQYGADLLAAKPVPARPGESTAASTAARHLAYFVRFAEHADVRLWALRPRKHHLFDAEMPNLRAALAEACRRGSTDALRITAALGSHRRTRGSLDEGIEATRRTLAAVPRTPYPVPRTPYPVPRTPYPVPRTAHPARAMTLAVQATLTFWAGDPAAAHAAAIEAIEIADLIGDKRARSHALLRLAKATAITDPQLGQPMLHEAVEPADAGPDTAPRCRAARWSASAPPIEKPHTNISSHLSRSLVNAASTAPYQSDQRVVFKSSQRVP
;
A
#
# COMPACT_ATOMS: atom_id res chain seq x y z
N MET A 1 -12.86 -59.90 32.96
CA MET A 1 -12.07 -58.74 33.40
C MET A 1 -10.89 -59.24 34.22
N PRO A 2 -9.67 -59.14 33.68
CA PRO A 2 -8.58 -58.61 34.49
C PRO A 2 -7.74 -57.55 33.74
N GLY A 3 -7.46 -56.45 34.44
CA GLY A 3 -6.23 -55.66 34.36
C GLY A 3 -5.94 -54.89 33.06
N HIS A 4 -6.57 -53.74 32.88
CA HIS A 4 -6.24 -52.78 31.83
C HIS A 4 -5.24 -51.71 32.33
N ASP A 5 -4.09 -52.14 32.86
CA ASP A 5 -2.99 -51.25 33.26
C ASP A 5 -1.85 -51.36 32.24
N GLY A 6 -2.10 -50.85 31.04
CA GLY A 6 -1.25 -50.98 29.85
C GLY A 6 -0.03 -50.05 29.79
N VAL A 7 0.65 -49.78 30.92
CA VAL A 7 1.93 -49.06 30.90
C VAL A 7 2.96 -49.90 31.65
N ASN A 8 3.74 -50.66 30.89
CA ASN A 8 4.86 -51.44 31.40
C ASN A 8 5.96 -50.46 31.87
N PRO A 9 6.35 -50.42 33.15
CA PRO A 9 7.33 -49.46 33.66
C PRO A 9 8.70 -49.76 33.03
N GLY A 10 9.04 -49.02 31.98
CA GLY A 10 10.23 -49.22 31.15
C GLY A 10 10.00 -49.03 29.65
N GLN A 11 8.75 -48.99 29.19
CA GLN A 11 8.43 -48.66 27.79
C GLN A 11 8.17 -47.16 27.61
N THR A 12 8.81 -46.56 26.61
CA THR A 12 8.54 -45.18 26.23
C THR A 12 7.07 -45.03 25.79
N PRO A 13 6.37 -43.91 26.08
CA PRO A 13 4.98 -43.70 25.67
C PRO A 13 4.71 -43.96 24.17
N LEU A 14 5.70 -43.66 23.32
CA LEU A 14 5.63 -43.95 21.88
C LEU A 14 5.55 -45.46 21.57
N ARG A 15 6.30 -46.31 22.29
CA ARG A 15 6.23 -47.77 22.11
C ARG A 15 4.89 -48.34 22.54
N THR A 16 4.33 -47.82 23.63
CA THR A 16 2.98 -48.19 24.06
C THR A 16 1.94 -47.78 23.02
N ALA A 17 2.05 -46.57 22.45
CA ALA A 17 1.18 -46.13 21.37
C ALA A 17 1.29 -47.04 20.14
N ILE A 18 2.50 -47.37 19.70
CA ILE A 18 2.75 -48.27 18.56
C ILE A 18 2.11 -49.64 18.82
N PHE A 19 2.31 -50.22 20.00
CA PHE A 19 1.72 -51.52 20.35
C PHE A 19 0.20 -51.53 20.18
N HIS A 20 -0.49 -50.46 20.59
CA HIS A 20 -1.94 -50.35 20.46
C HIS A 20 -2.41 -49.97 19.04
N LEU A 21 -1.58 -49.29 18.25
CA LEU A 21 -1.93 -48.79 16.93
C LEU A 21 -1.56 -49.73 15.79
N ARG A 22 -0.61 -50.65 15.98
CA ARG A 22 -0.04 -51.50 14.92
C ARG A 22 -1.08 -52.30 14.14
N GLU A 23 -2.12 -52.79 14.81
CA GLU A 23 -3.20 -53.59 14.20
C GLU A 23 -4.48 -52.77 13.89
N ARG A 24 -4.44 -51.44 14.05
CA ARG A 24 -5.62 -50.57 13.90
C ARG A 24 -5.49 -49.64 12.70
N SER A 25 -6.64 -49.28 12.15
CA SER A 25 -6.76 -48.12 11.25
C SER A 25 -7.11 -46.90 12.08
N ALA A 26 -6.22 -45.91 12.12
CA ALA A 26 -6.40 -44.72 12.96
C ALA A 26 -5.84 -43.46 12.32
N LEU A 27 -6.44 -42.31 12.67
CA LEU A 27 -5.90 -40.99 12.36
C LEU A 27 -5.24 -40.43 13.63
N VAL A 28 -3.93 -40.18 13.56
CA VAL A 28 -3.17 -39.55 14.63
C VAL A 28 -2.97 -38.08 14.28
N VAL A 29 -3.44 -37.19 15.15
CA VAL A 29 -3.24 -35.74 15.01
C VAL A 29 -2.10 -35.29 15.91
N LEU A 30 -1.03 -34.78 15.32
CA LEU A 30 0.08 -34.15 16.02
C LEU A 30 -0.11 -32.63 15.96
N ASP A 31 -0.62 -32.04 17.03
CA ASP A 31 -0.94 -30.61 17.07
C ASP A 31 0.27 -29.76 17.49
N THR A 32 0.44 -28.60 16.85
CA THR A 32 1.40 -27.53 17.20
C THR A 32 2.86 -27.98 17.20
N CYS A 33 3.30 -28.67 16.14
CA CYS A 33 4.62 -29.30 16.06
C CYS A 33 5.80 -28.33 15.85
N GLU A 34 5.57 -27.03 15.64
CA GLU A 34 6.62 -26.07 15.26
C GLU A 34 7.76 -25.88 16.27
N HIS A 35 7.53 -26.24 17.54
CA HIS A 35 8.50 -26.11 18.61
C HIS A 35 9.49 -27.28 18.66
N LEU A 36 9.14 -28.43 18.08
CA LEU A 36 9.95 -29.65 18.06
C LEU A 36 9.81 -30.39 16.72
N PRO A 37 10.07 -29.73 15.56
CA PRO A 37 9.78 -30.31 14.25
C PRO A 37 10.57 -31.60 13.99
N ALA A 38 11.82 -31.68 14.43
CA ALA A 38 12.64 -32.88 14.30
C ALA A 38 12.11 -34.06 15.13
N VAL A 39 11.58 -33.80 16.33
CA VAL A 39 11.00 -34.84 17.20
C VAL A 39 9.66 -35.30 16.64
N ALA A 40 8.81 -34.35 16.22
CA ALA A 40 7.53 -34.65 15.59
C ALA A 40 7.72 -35.44 14.29
N SER A 41 8.69 -35.06 13.46
CA SER A 41 9.09 -35.80 12.26
C SER A 41 9.49 -37.24 12.60
N ARG A 42 10.35 -37.43 13.61
CA ARG A 42 10.77 -38.76 14.05
C ARG A 42 9.60 -39.61 14.55
N VAL A 43 8.69 -39.02 15.34
CA VAL A 43 7.49 -39.70 15.85
C VAL A 43 6.57 -40.09 14.69
N ALA A 44 6.26 -39.16 13.80
CA ALA A 44 5.42 -39.41 12.63
C ALA A 44 6.00 -40.53 11.76
N ARG A 45 7.32 -40.49 11.50
CA ARG A 45 8.00 -41.52 10.72
C ARG A 45 7.88 -42.90 11.37
N ILE A 46 8.18 -43.02 12.66
CA ILE A 46 8.08 -44.30 13.37
C ILE A 46 6.64 -44.83 13.35
N LEU A 47 5.63 -43.97 13.53
CA LEU A 47 4.23 -44.39 13.48
C LEU A 47 3.83 -44.90 12.09
N ILE A 48 4.25 -44.24 11.02
CA ILE A 48 3.93 -44.64 9.64
C ILE A 48 4.68 -45.93 9.27
N GLU A 49 5.93 -46.10 9.71
CA GLU A 49 6.73 -47.30 9.43
C GLU A 49 6.24 -48.54 10.20
N GLU A 50 5.84 -48.37 11.46
CA GLU A 50 5.50 -49.48 12.36
C GLU A 50 4.00 -49.82 12.41
N CYS A 51 3.13 -48.92 11.92
CA CYS A 51 1.67 -49.07 11.96
C CYS A 51 1.04 -48.78 10.57
N PRO A 52 0.94 -49.78 9.67
CA PRO A 52 0.51 -49.57 8.29
C PRO A 52 -0.90 -49.00 8.10
N GLY A 53 -1.79 -49.17 9.09
CA GLY A 53 -3.15 -48.61 9.07
C GLY A 53 -3.27 -47.17 9.58
N VAL A 54 -2.16 -46.57 10.05
CA VAL A 54 -2.17 -45.24 10.67
C VAL A 54 -1.88 -44.14 9.65
N HIS A 55 -2.71 -43.11 9.67
CA HIS A 55 -2.47 -41.85 8.98
C HIS A 55 -2.11 -40.78 10.00
N VAL A 56 -1.18 -39.90 9.65
CA VAL A 56 -0.73 -38.80 10.52
C VAL A 56 -1.11 -37.46 9.90
N VAL A 57 -1.82 -36.62 10.65
CA VAL A 57 -2.02 -35.20 10.33
C VAL A 57 -1.25 -34.39 11.36
N ALA A 58 -0.26 -33.64 10.91
CA ALA A 58 0.49 -32.73 11.76
C ALA A 58 0.08 -31.28 11.48
N THR A 59 -0.22 -30.51 12.52
CA THR A 59 -0.30 -29.04 12.42
C THR A 59 1.04 -28.47 12.85
N SER A 60 1.58 -27.55 12.06
CA SER A 60 2.88 -26.93 12.28
C SER A 60 2.97 -25.65 11.47
N ARG A 61 3.78 -24.69 11.93
CA ARG A 61 4.15 -23.51 11.14
C ARG A 61 5.25 -23.77 10.12
N VAL A 62 5.97 -24.88 10.25
CA VAL A 62 7.04 -25.31 9.35
C VAL A 62 6.82 -26.76 8.91
N PRO A 63 7.24 -27.14 7.69
CA PRO A 63 7.24 -28.54 7.28
C PRO A 63 8.07 -29.40 8.26
N LEU A 64 7.61 -30.62 8.52
CA LEU A 64 8.35 -31.60 9.34
C LEU A 64 9.56 -32.17 8.60
N ARG A 65 9.57 -32.08 7.27
CA ARG A 65 10.59 -32.62 6.35
C ARG A 65 10.73 -34.14 6.49
N THR A 66 9.58 -34.82 6.55
CA THR A 66 9.50 -36.28 6.62
C THR A 66 9.29 -36.88 5.22
N PRO A 67 9.91 -38.01 4.87
CA PRO A 67 9.60 -38.70 3.61
C PRO A 67 8.10 -38.99 3.47
N GLY A 68 7.51 -38.65 2.32
CA GLY A 68 6.07 -38.80 2.08
C GLY A 68 5.19 -37.69 2.66
N GLU A 69 5.78 -36.62 3.21
CA GLU A 69 5.02 -35.47 3.71
C GLU A 69 4.29 -34.72 2.59
N LEU A 70 2.98 -34.55 2.74
CA LEU A 70 2.16 -33.66 1.93
C LEU A 70 1.88 -32.38 2.74
N VAL A 71 2.49 -31.27 2.34
CA VAL A 71 2.28 -29.97 2.99
C VAL A 71 1.01 -29.31 2.44
N TRP A 72 0.02 -29.10 3.30
CA TRP A 72 -1.21 -28.37 2.97
C TRP A 72 -1.19 -26.97 3.63
N PRO A 73 -0.82 -25.91 2.89
CA PRO A 73 -0.87 -24.56 3.43
C PRO A 73 -2.33 -24.14 3.65
N VAL A 74 -2.66 -23.67 4.87
CA VAL A 74 -4.00 -23.17 5.20
C VAL A 74 -4.07 -21.67 4.84
N PRO A 75 -4.81 -21.28 3.77
CA PRO A 75 -4.93 -19.88 3.41
C PRO A 75 -5.81 -19.13 4.42
N PRO A 76 -5.70 -17.78 4.50
CA PRO A 76 -6.72 -16.96 5.14
C PRO A 76 -8.11 -17.20 4.53
N LEU A 77 -9.17 -16.81 5.24
CA LEU A 77 -10.53 -16.92 4.72
C LEU A 77 -10.69 -16.07 3.46
N ALA A 78 -11.49 -16.58 2.52
CA ALA A 78 -11.84 -15.82 1.34
C ALA A 78 -12.52 -14.50 1.75
N VAL A 79 -12.09 -13.41 1.14
CA VAL A 79 -12.68 -12.06 1.27
C VAL A 79 -13.37 -11.70 -0.04
N GLY A 80 -14.48 -10.97 0.03
CA GLY A 80 -15.30 -10.68 -1.14
C GLY A 80 -14.61 -9.74 -2.12
N GLY A 81 -14.94 -9.84 -3.40
CA GLY A 81 -14.67 -8.80 -4.39
C GLY A 81 -15.86 -7.83 -4.45
N ARG A 82 -15.66 -6.59 -4.90
CA ARG A 82 -16.74 -5.58 -5.02
C ARG A 82 -17.97 -6.03 -5.85
N GLU A 83 -17.87 -7.14 -6.57
CA GLU A 83 -18.89 -7.65 -7.50
C GLU A 83 -19.50 -9.00 -7.08
N SER A 84 -19.10 -9.60 -5.95
CA SER A 84 -19.64 -10.89 -5.52
C SER A 84 -21.03 -10.73 -4.88
N ALA A 85 -22.06 -11.32 -5.49
CA ALA A 85 -23.43 -11.33 -4.97
C ALA A 85 -23.63 -12.17 -3.69
N ARG A 86 -22.60 -12.95 -3.28
CA ARG A 86 -22.63 -13.78 -2.08
C ARG A 86 -21.62 -13.25 -1.06
N PRO A 87 -21.96 -13.26 0.25
CA PRO A 87 -21.01 -12.92 1.31
C PRO A 87 -19.81 -13.87 1.30
N SER A 88 -18.63 -13.31 1.55
CA SER A 88 -17.38 -14.05 1.67
C SER A 88 -17.32 -14.87 2.96
N ASP A 89 -16.46 -15.89 3.02
CA ASP A 89 -16.31 -16.72 4.21
C ASP A 89 -15.83 -15.89 5.42
N ALA A 90 -14.99 -14.88 5.17
CA ALA A 90 -14.57 -13.92 6.18
C ALA A 90 -15.74 -13.07 6.71
N ALA A 91 -16.60 -12.58 5.82
CA ALA A 91 -17.80 -11.82 6.20
C ALA A 91 -18.81 -12.69 6.97
N ARG A 92 -18.99 -13.94 6.54
CA ARG A 92 -19.83 -14.93 7.24
C ARG A 92 -19.33 -15.19 8.65
N LEU A 93 -18.02 -15.41 8.83
CA LEU A 93 -17.43 -15.56 10.15
C LEU A 93 -17.68 -14.32 11.03
N PHE A 94 -17.54 -13.10 10.47
CA PHE A 94 -17.82 -11.88 11.23
C PHE A 94 -19.27 -11.87 11.75
N VAL A 95 -20.25 -12.13 10.86
CA VAL A 95 -21.67 -12.14 11.21
C VAL A 95 -22.00 -13.25 12.22
N ASP A 96 -21.47 -14.46 12.02
CA ASP A 96 -21.63 -15.57 12.97
C ASP A 96 -21.13 -15.19 14.38
N ARG A 97 -20.05 -14.41 14.44
CA ARG A 97 -19.49 -13.93 15.72
C ARG A 97 -20.26 -12.76 16.31
N VAL A 98 -20.82 -11.88 15.49
CA VAL A 98 -21.73 -10.82 15.95
C VAL A 98 -23.01 -11.42 16.51
N ALA A 99 -23.58 -12.45 15.90
CA ALA A 99 -24.80 -13.11 16.40
C ALA A 99 -24.65 -13.66 17.82
N LEU A 100 -23.46 -14.14 18.19
CA LEU A 100 -23.14 -14.59 19.56
C LEU A 100 -23.05 -13.45 20.58
N VAL A 101 -22.96 -12.21 20.11
CA VAL A 101 -22.68 -11.00 20.89
C VAL A 101 -23.87 -10.06 20.93
N ARG A 102 -24.58 -9.91 19.81
CA ARG A 102 -25.81 -9.15 19.58
C ARG A 102 -26.70 -9.95 18.60
N GLY A 103 -27.43 -10.91 19.14
CA GLY A 103 -28.32 -11.77 18.35
C GLY A 103 -29.57 -11.06 17.82
N ASP A 104 -29.83 -9.83 18.27
CA ASP A 104 -30.90 -8.93 17.82
C ASP A 104 -30.54 -8.15 16.54
N LEU A 105 -29.29 -8.19 16.11
CA LEU A 105 -28.83 -7.37 14.99
C LEU A 105 -29.13 -8.03 13.64
N GLU A 106 -30.08 -7.47 12.90
CA GLU A 106 -30.34 -7.82 11.50
C GLU A 106 -29.40 -7.06 10.55
N PHE A 107 -28.78 -7.77 9.61
CA PHE A 107 -27.83 -7.18 8.66
C PHE A 107 -28.52 -6.75 7.38
N SER A 108 -28.58 -5.43 7.14
CA SER A 108 -29.01 -4.85 5.87
C SER A 108 -27.93 -4.99 4.79
N ALA A 109 -28.29 -4.76 3.51
CA ALA A 109 -27.34 -4.81 2.40
C ALA A 109 -26.15 -3.83 2.56
N SER A 110 -26.37 -2.65 3.15
CA SER A 110 -25.30 -1.69 3.42
C SER A 110 -24.37 -2.18 4.54
N MET A 111 -24.90 -2.84 5.57
CA MET A 111 -24.09 -3.43 6.63
C MET A 111 -23.23 -4.58 6.13
N TRP A 112 -23.75 -5.41 5.21
CA TRP A 112 -22.95 -6.44 4.56
C TRP A 112 -21.76 -5.86 3.79
N ALA A 113 -21.94 -4.74 3.09
CA ALA A 113 -20.84 -4.05 2.40
C ALA A 113 -19.77 -3.53 3.38
N GLU A 114 -20.18 -3.01 4.54
CA GLU A 114 -19.25 -2.60 5.60
C GLU A 114 -18.51 -3.80 6.22
N VAL A 115 -19.20 -4.92 6.45
CA VAL A 115 -18.57 -6.16 6.95
C VAL A 115 -17.55 -6.70 5.95
N GLU A 116 -17.86 -6.70 4.65
CA GLU A 116 -16.89 -7.08 3.62
C GLU A 116 -15.67 -6.16 3.63
N HIS A 117 -15.87 -4.86 3.82
CA HIS A 117 -14.76 -3.92 3.91
C HIS A 117 -13.86 -4.21 5.15
N ILE A 118 -14.47 -4.50 6.29
CA ILE A 118 -13.75 -4.91 7.51
C ILE A 118 -13.00 -6.22 7.27
N ALA A 119 -13.64 -7.23 6.68
CA ALA A 119 -13.06 -8.53 6.39
C ALA A 119 -11.85 -8.44 5.44
N GLN A 120 -11.97 -7.63 4.37
CA GLN A 120 -10.89 -7.32 3.44
C GLN A 120 -9.72 -6.66 4.16
N ALA A 121 -10.00 -5.65 4.99
CA ALA A 121 -8.96 -4.92 5.67
C ALA A 121 -8.27 -5.74 6.79
N LEU A 122 -8.95 -6.75 7.33
CA LEU A 122 -8.38 -7.75 8.24
C LEU A 122 -7.73 -8.93 7.49
N ASP A 123 -7.56 -8.83 6.17
CA ASP A 123 -6.90 -9.82 5.32
C ASP A 123 -7.48 -11.24 5.40
N GLY A 124 -8.77 -11.37 5.75
CA GLY A 124 -9.40 -12.69 5.95
C GLY A 124 -8.85 -13.46 7.14
N PHE A 125 -8.10 -12.82 8.05
CA PHE A 125 -7.49 -13.49 9.21
C PHE A 125 -8.57 -13.82 10.26
N PRO A 126 -8.91 -15.11 10.48
CA PRO A 126 -10.07 -15.50 11.27
C PRO A 126 -10.06 -14.88 12.67
N LEU A 127 -8.93 -14.95 13.38
CA LEU A 127 -8.85 -14.47 14.75
C LEU A 127 -9.00 -12.94 14.84
N ALA A 128 -8.52 -12.16 13.86
CA ALA A 128 -8.74 -10.71 13.85
C ALA A 128 -10.22 -10.37 13.59
N ILE A 129 -10.87 -11.13 12.70
CA ILE A 129 -12.30 -11.01 12.42
C ILE A 129 -13.12 -11.25 13.69
N GLU A 130 -12.80 -12.31 14.44
CA GLU A 130 -13.49 -12.61 15.71
C GLU A 130 -13.34 -11.47 16.74
N LEU A 131 -12.14 -10.87 16.83
CA LEU A 131 -11.88 -9.77 17.75
C LEU A 131 -12.59 -8.48 17.34
N ALA A 132 -12.65 -8.18 16.04
CA ALA A 132 -13.40 -7.04 15.52
C ALA A 132 -14.90 -7.22 15.74
N ALA A 133 -15.45 -8.41 15.46
CA ALA A 133 -16.87 -8.73 15.68
C ALA A 133 -17.28 -8.54 17.15
N ALA A 134 -16.40 -8.88 18.10
CA ALA A 134 -16.66 -8.68 19.52
C ALA A 134 -16.84 -7.20 19.91
N ARG A 135 -16.38 -6.24 19.09
CA ARG A 135 -16.48 -4.79 19.34
C ARG A 135 -17.83 -4.18 19.01
N VAL A 136 -18.71 -4.90 18.32
CA VAL A 136 -20.06 -4.43 17.98
C VAL A 136 -20.93 -4.15 19.23
N ARG A 137 -20.50 -4.59 20.42
CA ARG A 137 -21.10 -4.16 21.71
C ARG A 137 -20.91 -2.68 22.02
N MET A 138 -19.81 -2.08 21.56
CA MET A 138 -19.38 -0.73 21.96
C MET A 138 -19.14 0.22 20.78
N MET A 139 -19.05 -0.31 19.55
CA MET A 139 -18.72 0.44 18.34
C MET A 139 -19.66 0.04 17.22
N THR A 140 -19.99 1.00 16.36
CA THR A 140 -20.64 0.77 15.08
C THR A 140 -19.69 0.12 14.08
N LEU A 141 -20.22 -0.47 13.00
CA LEU A 141 -19.41 -1.07 11.94
C LEU A 141 -18.49 -0.04 11.27
N GLY A 142 -18.99 1.17 10.98
CA GLY A 142 -18.18 2.28 10.46
C GLY A 142 -17.05 2.73 11.39
N GLU A 143 -17.28 2.74 12.70
CA GLU A 143 -16.22 3.01 13.69
C GLU A 143 -15.18 1.90 13.72
N ILE A 144 -15.60 0.62 13.67
CA ILE A 144 -14.69 -0.53 13.60
C ILE A 144 -13.82 -0.46 12.33
N ALA A 145 -14.43 -0.16 11.18
CA ALA A 145 -13.72 0.02 9.91
C ALA A 145 -12.73 1.19 9.95
N SER A 146 -13.07 2.28 10.64
CA SER A 146 -12.17 3.43 10.79
C SER A 146 -11.04 3.17 11.80
N ALA A 147 -11.24 2.21 12.70
CA ALA A 147 -10.38 1.90 13.83
C ALA A 147 -9.55 0.61 13.65
N LEU A 148 -9.32 0.15 12.42
CA LEU A 148 -8.61 -1.11 12.08
C LEU A 148 -7.11 -1.15 12.47
N ASP A 149 -6.69 -0.37 13.45
CA ASP A 149 -5.52 -0.64 14.25
C ASP A 149 -5.90 -1.70 15.30
N LEU A 150 -5.22 -2.87 15.34
CA LEU A 150 -5.57 -3.89 16.34
C LEU A 150 -5.39 -3.36 17.76
N ARG A 151 -4.61 -2.29 17.98
CA ARG A 151 -4.50 -1.61 19.28
C ARG A 151 -5.81 -0.95 19.69
N ILE A 152 -6.54 -0.35 18.76
CA ILE A 152 -7.85 0.26 19.01
C ILE A 152 -8.91 -0.84 19.14
N LEU A 153 -8.82 -1.88 18.31
CA LEU A 153 -9.61 -3.11 18.45
C LEU A 153 -9.18 -3.97 19.65
N SER A 154 -8.13 -3.59 20.41
CA SER A 154 -7.67 -4.26 21.63
C SER A 154 -8.25 -3.65 22.91
N GLY A 155 -8.72 -2.41 22.87
CA GLY A 155 -9.44 -1.78 23.99
C GLY A 155 -8.61 -1.55 25.23
N GLY A 156 -8.87 -0.44 25.92
CA GLY A 156 -8.39 -0.21 27.27
C GLY A 156 -8.84 -1.29 28.27
N PRO A 157 -8.39 -1.18 29.53
CA PRO A 157 -8.17 -2.29 30.45
C PRO A 157 -9.46 -2.82 31.09
N THR A 158 -10.37 -3.44 30.34
CA THR A 158 -11.40 -4.30 30.96
C THR A 158 -11.95 -5.34 29.97
N ARG A 159 -11.78 -6.62 30.32
CA ARG A 159 -12.38 -7.83 29.71
C ARG A 159 -12.00 -8.28 28.30
N GLY A 160 -11.37 -7.46 27.44
CA GLY A 160 -10.76 -7.91 26.17
C GLY A 160 -9.47 -8.77 26.34
N GLN A 161 -8.92 -8.81 27.55
CA GLN A 161 -7.55 -9.27 27.81
C GLN A 161 -7.28 -10.74 27.53
N ALA A 162 -8.23 -11.66 27.71
CA ALA A 162 -7.93 -13.10 27.63
C ALA A 162 -7.58 -13.56 26.20
N ARG A 163 -8.37 -13.16 25.19
CA ARG A 163 -8.15 -13.57 23.77
C ARG A 163 -7.08 -12.73 23.07
N HIS A 164 -6.92 -11.45 23.44
CA HIS A 164 -5.80 -10.62 22.97
C HIS A 164 -4.47 -11.06 23.59
N GLN A 165 -4.45 -11.48 24.86
CA GLN A 165 -3.31 -12.20 25.42
C GLN A 165 -3.07 -13.46 24.60
N THR A 166 -4.09 -14.22 24.19
CA THR A 166 -3.87 -15.39 23.32
C THR A 166 -3.27 -15.02 21.96
N MET A 167 -3.74 -13.98 21.26
CA MET A 167 -3.14 -13.56 19.98
C MET A 167 -1.71 -13.05 20.16
N ARG A 168 -1.48 -12.14 21.11
CA ARG A 168 -0.14 -11.60 21.37
C ARG A 168 0.80 -12.69 21.87
N ARG A 169 0.37 -13.56 22.78
CA ARG A 169 1.13 -14.75 23.22
C ARG A 169 1.42 -15.72 22.09
N SER A 170 0.47 -15.93 21.17
CA SER A 170 0.69 -16.78 20.00
C SER A 170 1.75 -16.17 19.07
N LEU A 171 1.72 -14.85 18.88
CA LEU A 171 2.72 -14.12 18.10
C LEU A 171 4.08 -14.10 18.84
N ASP A 172 4.09 -13.83 20.14
CA ASP A 172 5.28 -13.89 21.02
C ASP A 172 5.93 -15.27 20.96
N TRP A 173 5.14 -16.33 21.01
CA TRP A 173 5.61 -17.70 20.86
C TRP A 173 6.23 -17.94 19.47
N SER A 174 5.54 -17.54 18.39
CA SER A 174 6.12 -17.69 17.03
C SER A 174 7.41 -16.89 16.89
N CYS A 175 7.48 -15.70 17.47
CA CYS A 175 8.66 -14.86 17.41
C CYS A 175 9.80 -15.40 18.29
N ALA A 176 9.50 -16.07 19.41
CA ALA A 176 10.51 -16.71 20.25
C ALA A 176 11.25 -17.85 19.51
N LEU A 177 10.60 -18.48 18.52
CA LEU A 177 11.18 -19.53 17.68
C LEU A 177 12.02 -19.00 16.49
N LEU A 178 12.09 -17.67 16.32
CA LEU A 178 12.88 -17.04 15.26
C LEU A 178 14.34 -16.83 15.69
N SER A 179 15.25 -16.96 14.74
CA SER A 179 16.63 -16.49 14.89
C SER A 179 16.67 -14.96 15.02
N GLU A 180 17.76 -14.41 15.53
CA GLU A 180 17.89 -12.95 15.65
C GLU A 180 17.82 -12.23 14.30
N GLN A 181 18.36 -12.86 13.24
CA GLN A 181 18.27 -12.36 11.87
C GLN A 181 16.83 -12.35 11.35
N GLU A 182 16.07 -13.42 11.62
CA GLU A 182 14.67 -13.54 11.24
C GLU A 182 13.78 -12.54 11.99
N LYS A 183 13.99 -12.37 13.31
CA LYS A 183 13.28 -11.34 14.10
C LYS A 183 13.56 -9.95 13.57
N CYS A 184 14.82 -9.68 13.25
CA CYS A 184 15.26 -8.40 12.70
C CYS A 184 14.60 -8.10 11.35
N LEU A 185 14.61 -9.06 10.41
CA LEU A 185 13.94 -8.89 9.12
C LEU A 185 12.43 -8.75 9.30
N PHE A 186 11.79 -9.63 10.09
CA PHE A 186 10.36 -9.60 10.37
C PHE A 186 9.90 -8.24 10.92
N ALA A 187 10.63 -7.68 11.89
CA ALA A 187 10.35 -6.36 12.44
C ALA A 187 10.48 -5.27 11.36
N ARG A 188 11.50 -5.31 10.52
CA ARG A 188 11.71 -4.31 9.45
C ARG A 188 10.65 -4.38 8.35
N LEU A 189 10.20 -5.57 7.99
CA LEU A 189 9.15 -5.78 6.99
C LEU A 189 7.83 -5.08 7.37
N SER A 190 7.61 -4.79 8.65
CA SER A 190 6.43 -4.05 9.13
C SER A 190 6.26 -2.64 8.56
N VAL A 191 7.34 -2.05 8.03
CA VAL A 191 7.32 -0.71 7.42
C VAL A 191 6.52 -0.68 6.11
N PHE A 192 6.40 -1.82 5.42
CA PHE A 192 5.67 -1.92 4.17
C PHE A 192 4.16 -2.09 4.39
N VAL A 193 3.36 -1.54 3.48
CA VAL A 193 1.90 -1.57 3.53
C VAL A 193 1.37 -2.44 2.37
N GLU A 194 0.48 -3.38 2.70
CA GLU A 194 -0.19 -4.33 1.78
C GLU A 194 0.70 -5.32 1.01
N GLY A 195 1.99 -5.04 0.85
CA GLY A 195 2.97 -5.97 0.30
C GLY A 195 4.18 -5.29 -0.29
N TRP A 196 5.10 -6.08 -0.84
CA TRP A 196 6.37 -5.63 -1.40
C TRP A 196 6.95 -6.66 -2.36
N THR A 197 7.92 -6.23 -3.17
CA THR A 197 8.77 -7.10 -4.00
C THR A 197 10.04 -7.50 -3.25
N ALA A 198 10.71 -8.55 -3.71
CA ALA A 198 12.02 -8.93 -3.17
C ALA A 198 13.07 -7.80 -3.32
N GLU A 199 13.05 -7.08 -4.45
CA GLU A 199 13.91 -5.91 -4.71
C GLU A 199 13.72 -4.83 -3.65
N ALA A 200 12.48 -4.51 -3.28
CA ALA A 200 12.20 -3.51 -2.26
C ALA A 200 12.77 -3.91 -0.89
N VAL A 201 12.67 -5.18 -0.52
CA VAL A 201 13.22 -5.69 0.76
C VAL A 201 14.74 -5.58 0.79
N GLN A 202 15.41 -5.93 -0.30
CA GLN A 202 16.88 -5.83 -0.39
C GLN A 202 17.39 -4.40 -0.23
N VAL A 203 16.61 -3.39 -0.65
CA VAL A 203 17.01 -1.99 -0.47
C VAL A 203 16.64 -1.47 0.93
N VAL A 204 15.46 -1.84 1.44
CA VAL A 204 14.90 -1.23 2.67
C VAL A 204 15.37 -1.94 3.94
N CYS A 205 15.59 -3.25 3.90
CA CYS A 205 15.84 -4.08 5.08
C CYS A 205 17.31 -4.44 5.28
N VAL A 206 18.20 -4.20 4.30
CA VAL A 206 19.65 -4.42 4.43
C VAL A 206 20.30 -3.39 5.33
N ASP A 207 21.15 -3.84 6.25
CA ASP A 207 21.95 -2.99 7.15
C ASP A 207 23.24 -3.70 7.57
N GLY A 208 23.94 -3.17 8.59
CA GLY A 208 25.14 -3.80 9.14
C GLY A 208 24.94 -5.19 9.78
N HIS A 209 23.70 -5.64 10.01
CA HIS A 209 23.38 -6.95 10.61
C HIS A 209 22.81 -7.96 9.61
N LEU A 210 22.28 -7.49 8.48
CA LEU A 210 21.70 -8.30 7.42
C LEU A 210 22.24 -7.83 6.06
N THR A 211 23.06 -8.67 5.43
CA THR A 211 23.52 -8.47 4.04
C THR A 211 22.41 -8.79 3.04
N ALA A 212 22.58 -8.36 1.78
CA ALA A 212 21.57 -8.57 0.73
C ALA A 212 21.27 -10.07 0.48
N ASP A 213 22.29 -10.93 0.52
CA ASP A 213 22.12 -12.37 0.34
C ASP A 213 21.38 -12.99 1.52
N GLN A 214 21.78 -12.65 2.75
CA GLN A 214 21.11 -13.10 3.97
C GLN A 214 19.65 -12.67 4.04
N VAL A 215 19.30 -11.50 3.51
CA VAL A 215 17.91 -11.02 3.47
C VAL A 215 17.01 -11.97 2.66
N LEU A 216 17.49 -12.50 1.54
CA LEU A 216 16.69 -13.37 0.69
C LEU A 216 16.51 -14.77 1.32
N ASP A 217 17.57 -15.32 1.90
CA ASP A 217 17.49 -16.59 2.65
C ASP A 217 16.57 -16.46 3.87
N THR A 218 16.69 -15.35 4.60
CA THR A 218 15.84 -15.07 5.77
C THR A 218 14.38 -14.85 5.36
N LEU A 219 14.13 -14.16 4.23
CA LEU A 219 12.78 -14.00 3.69
C LEU A 219 12.16 -15.36 3.33
N THR A 220 12.94 -16.26 2.73
CA THR A 220 12.53 -17.62 2.43
C THR A 220 12.16 -18.39 3.69
N ALA A 221 13.00 -18.31 4.74
CA ALA A 221 12.71 -18.93 6.03
C ALA A 221 11.42 -18.38 6.69
N LEU A 222 11.15 -17.07 6.57
CA LEU A 222 9.92 -16.46 7.07
C LEU A 222 8.67 -16.91 6.29
N VAL A 223 8.80 -17.19 4.99
CA VAL A 223 7.74 -17.79 4.17
C VAL A 223 7.50 -19.24 4.58
N GLU A 224 8.57 -20.03 4.77
CA GLU A 224 8.47 -21.42 5.25
C GLU A 224 7.81 -21.52 6.63
N LYS A 225 8.01 -20.49 7.49
CA LYS A 225 7.39 -20.35 8.81
C LYS A 225 5.97 -19.76 8.79
N SER A 226 5.40 -19.55 7.60
CA SER A 226 4.08 -18.95 7.40
C SER A 226 3.89 -17.57 8.07
N LEU A 227 4.98 -16.85 8.31
CA LEU A 227 4.93 -15.47 8.82
C LEU A 227 4.76 -14.46 7.69
N VAL A 228 5.30 -14.78 6.51
CA VAL A 228 5.17 -13.99 5.28
C VAL A 228 4.38 -14.81 4.26
N VAL A 229 3.40 -14.17 3.63
CA VAL A 229 2.61 -14.77 2.54
C VAL A 229 3.21 -14.34 1.21
N ARG A 230 3.57 -15.28 0.35
CA ARG A 230 3.94 -15.03 -1.04
C ARG A 230 2.70 -15.11 -1.92
N SER A 231 2.51 -14.13 -2.79
CA SER A 231 1.50 -14.13 -3.84
C SER A 231 2.17 -13.87 -5.19
N ALA A 232 1.64 -14.47 -6.25
CA ALA A 232 2.14 -14.26 -7.62
C ALA A 232 1.04 -13.65 -8.51
N PRO A 233 0.63 -12.39 -8.24
CA PRO A 233 -0.31 -11.69 -9.11
C PRO A 233 0.32 -11.42 -10.50
N PRO A 234 -0.49 -11.01 -11.50
CA PRO A 234 0.01 -10.61 -12.82
C PRO A 234 1.05 -9.46 -12.79
N SER A 235 1.12 -8.71 -11.68
CA SER A 235 2.10 -7.65 -11.44
C SER A 235 3.49 -8.15 -11.01
N GLY A 236 3.68 -9.47 -10.86
CA GLY A 236 4.93 -10.12 -10.45
C GLY A 236 4.89 -10.67 -9.02
N ASP A 237 5.94 -11.37 -8.63
CA ASP A 237 6.05 -11.97 -7.29
C ASP A 237 6.01 -10.90 -6.20
N ARG A 238 5.05 -11.04 -5.28
CA ARG A 238 4.85 -10.18 -4.13
C ARG A 238 4.85 -10.97 -2.84
N TYR A 239 5.23 -10.29 -1.78
CA TYR A 239 5.21 -10.78 -0.42
C TYR A 239 4.37 -9.83 0.41
N ARG A 240 3.72 -10.35 1.46
CA ARG A 240 2.95 -9.53 2.40
C ARG A 240 3.02 -10.11 3.80
N LEU A 241 3.01 -9.22 4.79
CA LEU A 241 2.64 -9.56 6.16
C LEU A 241 1.14 -9.33 6.29
N LEU A 242 0.43 -10.31 6.85
CA LEU A 242 -0.96 -10.10 7.26
C LEU A 242 -1.01 -8.99 8.30
N LEU A 243 -2.08 -8.20 8.32
CA LEU A 243 -2.21 -7.03 9.21
C LEU A 243 -1.78 -7.30 10.67
N PRO A 244 -2.15 -8.42 11.34
CA PRO A 244 -1.72 -8.68 12.71
C PRO A 244 -0.21 -8.86 12.86
N MET A 245 0.41 -9.59 11.94
CA MET A 245 1.86 -9.80 11.93
C MET A 245 2.59 -8.49 11.64
N ARG A 246 2.05 -7.64 10.75
CA ARG A 246 2.60 -6.32 10.46
C ARG A 246 2.62 -5.44 11.70
N GLN A 247 1.50 -5.35 12.41
CA GLN A 247 1.40 -4.52 13.61
C GLN A 247 2.30 -5.02 14.74
N TYR A 248 2.37 -6.34 14.93
CA TYR A 248 3.29 -6.94 15.88
C TYR A 248 4.76 -6.69 15.52
N GLY A 249 5.12 -6.81 14.24
CA GLY A 249 6.45 -6.44 13.75
C GLY A 249 6.79 -4.96 13.96
N ALA A 250 5.80 -4.07 13.84
CA ALA A 250 5.99 -2.64 14.09
C ALA A 250 6.24 -2.35 15.59
N ASP A 251 5.53 -3.05 16.48
CA ASP A 251 5.79 -3.00 17.93
C ASP A 251 7.22 -3.49 18.25
N LEU A 252 7.65 -4.58 17.63
CA LEU A 252 9.02 -5.09 17.78
C LEU A 252 10.07 -4.11 17.24
N LEU A 253 9.79 -3.46 16.10
CA LEU A 253 10.69 -2.49 15.49
C LEU A 253 10.82 -1.22 16.35
N ALA A 254 9.74 -0.82 17.02
CA ALA A 254 9.70 0.32 17.93
C ALA A 254 10.32 0.01 19.30
N ALA A 255 10.18 -1.23 19.78
CA ALA A 255 10.88 -1.72 20.95
C ALA A 255 12.39 -1.83 20.67
N LYS A 256 13.22 -2.03 21.71
CA LYS A 256 14.68 -2.20 21.58
C LYS A 256 15.20 -3.64 21.23
N PRO A 257 14.43 -4.63 20.73
CA PRO A 257 14.98 -5.98 20.51
C PRO A 257 15.78 -6.11 19.20
N VAL A 258 15.79 -5.12 18.30
CA VAL A 258 16.58 -5.20 17.07
C VAL A 258 17.92 -4.49 17.27
N PRO A 259 19.07 -5.16 17.05
CA PRO A 259 20.38 -4.56 17.26
C PRO A 259 20.52 -3.30 16.40
N ALA A 260 20.78 -2.18 17.08
CA ALA A 260 20.90 -0.86 16.48
C ALA A 260 22.33 -0.35 16.69
N ARG A 261 22.80 0.53 15.79
CA ARG A 261 24.02 1.29 16.07
C ARG A 261 23.78 2.17 17.31
N PRO A 262 24.79 2.40 18.17
CA PRO A 262 24.66 3.29 19.31
C PRO A 262 24.15 4.67 18.87
N GLY A 263 23.00 5.10 19.41
CA GLY A 263 22.41 6.42 19.12
C GLY A 263 21.45 6.47 17.91
N GLU A 264 21.26 5.39 17.16
CA GLU A 264 20.34 5.36 16.01
C GLU A 264 19.10 4.50 16.31
N SER A 265 17.89 5.00 16.01
CA SER A 265 16.66 4.20 16.11
C SER A 265 16.50 3.32 14.86
N THR A 266 16.46 2.00 15.03
CA THR A 266 16.23 1.05 13.93
C THR A 266 14.92 1.33 13.18
N ALA A 267 13.87 1.74 13.90
CA ALA A 267 12.60 2.13 13.31
C ALA A 267 12.76 3.37 12.41
N ALA A 268 13.42 4.42 12.90
CA ALA A 268 13.62 5.66 12.14
C ALA A 268 14.48 5.44 10.90
N SER A 269 15.55 4.66 11.03
CA SER A 269 16.46 4.30 9.93
C SER A 269 15.75 3.46 8.85
N THR A 270 14.96 2.47 9.26
CA THR A 270 14.17 1.63 8.34
C THR A 270 13.09 2.45 7.62
N ALA A 271 12.39 3.33 8.35
CA ALA A 271 11.44 4.27 7.74
C ALA A 271 12.11 5.25 6.77
N ALA A 272 13.33 5.69 7.05
CA ALA A 272 14.09 6.55 6.14
C ALA A 272 14.49 5.81 4.85
N ARG A 273 14.93 4.55 4.93
CA ARG A 273 15.21 3.72 3.75
C ARG A 273 13.96 3.42 2.93
N HIS A 274 12.83 3.12 3.59
CA HIS A 274 11.54 2.94 2.93
C HIS A 274 11.13 4.21 2.18
N LEU A 275 11.18 5.38 2.83
CA LEU A 275 10.90 6.67 2.20
C LEU A 275 11.82 6.89 0.98
N ALA A 276 13.14 6.74 1.14
CA ALA A 276 14.09 6.95 0.06
C ALA A 276 13.86 6.02 -1.13
N TYR A 277 13.52 4.75 -0.88
CA TYR A 277 13.17 3.78 -1.92
C TYR A 277 11.92 4.22 -2.69
N PHE A 278 10.84 4.59 -2.00
CA PHE A 278 9.58 4.95 -2.64
C PHE A 278 9.59 6.33 -3.31
N VAL A 279 10.42 7.26 -2.83
CA VAL A 279 10.74 8.51 -3.56
C VAL A 279 11.39 8.18 -4.91
N ARG A 280 12.45 7.35 -4.89
CA ARG A 280 13.12 6.94 -6.13
C ARG A 280 12.16 6.18 -7.04
N PHE A 281 11.37 5.24 -6.50
CA PHE A 281 10.38 4.50 -7.27
C PHE A 281 9.40 5.44 -7.99
N ALA A 282 8.86 6.44 -7.28
CA ALA A 282 7.96 7.42 -7.85
C ALA A 282 8.62 8.23 -8.98
N GLU A 283 9.85 8.74 -8.76
CA GLU A 283 10.58 9.53 -9.76
C GLU A 283 10.96 8.72 -11.00
N HIS A 284 11.40 7.47 -10.84
CA HIS A 284 11.70 6.58 -11.97
C HIS A 284 10.43 6.22 -12.75
N ALA A 285 9.31 6.04 -12.04
CA ALA A 285 8.03 5.80 -12.67
C ALA A 285 7.54 7.05 -13.42
N ASP A 286 7.67 8.26 -12.88
CA ASP A 286 7.28 9.50 -13.55
C ASP A 286 8.02 9.66 -14.88
N VAL A 287 9.34 9.49 -14.93
CA VAL A 287 10.12 9.57 -16.18
C VAL A 287 9.67 8.51 -17.21
N ARG A 288 9.29 7.31 -16.77
CA ARG A 288 8.88 6.19 -17.65
C ARG A 288 7.39 6.20 -18.02
N LEU A 289 6.54 6.82 -17.21
CA LEU A 289 5.09 6.92 -17.41
C LEU A 289 4.72 8.03 -18.39
N TRP A 290 5.65 8.94 -18.72
CA TRP A 290 5.44 9.99 -19.72
C TRP A 290 5.58 9.53 -21.19
N ALA A 291 5.63 8.23 -21.44
CA ALA A 291 5.47 7.67 -22.78
C ALA A 291 4.35 6.62 -22.83
N LEU A 292 3.09 7.05 -23.03
CA LEU A 292 2.06 6.36 -23.84
C LEU A 292 1.84 4.84 -23.64
N ARG A 293 2.21 4.22 -22.50
CA ARG A 293 2.10 2.78 -22.29
C ARG A 293 1.21 2.44 -21.08
N PRO A 294 -0.12 2.33 -21.29
CA PRO A 294 -1.06 1.88 -20.26
C PRO A 294 -0.66 0.56 -19.55
N ARG A 295 0.15 -0.26 -20.24
CA ARG A 295 0.54 -1.61 -19.83
C ARG A 295 1.35 -1.70 -18.52
N LYS A 296 1.83 -0.61 -17.91
CA LYS A 296 2.59 -0.67 -16.65
C LYS A 296 1.94 0.05 -15.46
N HIS A 297 0.72 0.58 -15.60
CA HIS A 297 0.04 1.23 -14.47
C HIS A 297 -0.26 0.27 -13.31
N HIS A 298 -0.53 -1.00 -13.60
CA HIS A 298 -0.80 -2.02 -12.58
C HIS A 298 0.38 -2.25 -11.62
N LEU A 299 1.63 -2.07 -12.08
CA LEU A 299 2.81 -2.15 -11.22
C LEU A 299 2.85 -0.99 -10.23
N PHE A 300 2.35 0.17 -10.65
CA PHE A 300 2.30 1.38 -9.85
C PHE A 300 1.11 1.37 -8.88
N ASP A 301 -0.04 0.89 -9.34
CA ASP A 301 -1.23 0.68 -8.50
C ASP A 301 -0.89 -0.25 -7.32
N ALA A 302 -0.11 -1.31 -7.56
CA ALA A 302 0.34 -2.24 -6.53
C ALA A 302 1.26 -1.62 -5.45
N GLU A 303 1.94 -0.51 -5.76
CA GLU A 303 2.80 0.21 -4.81
C GLU A 303 2.14 1.44 -4.19
N MET A 304 0.91 1.78 -4.59
CA MET A 304 0.20 2.93 -4.05
C MET A 304 0.07 2.93 -2.52
N PRO A 305 -0.19 1.80 -1.84
CA PRO A 305 -0.24 1.76 -0.37
C PRO A 305 1.10 2.16 0.27
N ASN A 306 2.21 1.67 -0.27
CA ASN A 306 3.56 2.05 0.18
C ASN A 306 3.90 3.51 -0.12
N LEU A 307 3.51 4.01 -1.29
CA LEU A 307 3.70 5.41 -1.69
C LEU A 307 2.92 6.37 -0.79
N ARG A 308 1.68 6.02 -0.42
CA ARG A 308 0.88 6.78 0.56
C ARG A 308 1.53 6.78 1.94
N ALA A 309 2.06 5.63 2.38
CA ALA A 309 2.76 5.53 3.66
C ALA A 309 4.03 6.38 3.70
N ALA A 310 4.84 6.33 2.63
CA ALA A 310 6.04 7.15 2.46
C ALA A 310 5.68 8.66 2.43
N LEU A 311 4.63 9.03 1.69
CA LEU A 311 4.13 10.41 1.65
C LEU A 311 3.70 10.92 3.02
N ALA A 312 2.94 10.11 3.77
CA ALA A 312 2.51 10.45 5.12
C ALA A 312 3.70 10.65 6.07
N GLU A 313 4.72 9.78 5.98
CA GLU A 313 5.96 9.93 6.76
C GLU A 313 6.74 11.19 6.38
N ALA A 314 6.88 11.48 5.08
CA ALA A 314 7.55 12.68 4.61
C ALA A 314 6.83 13.97 5.08
N CYS A 315 5.48 13.98 5.05
CA CYS A 315 4.68 15.06 5.60
C CYS A 315 4.87 15.23 7.10
N ARG A 316 4.87 14.13 7.89
CA ARG A 316 5.14 14.18 9.34
C ARG A 316 6.51 14.79 9.66
N ARG A 317 7.51 14.53 8.82
CA ARG A 317 8.87 15.07 8.97
C ARG A 317 9.05 16.48 8.40
N GLY A 318 8.06 17.04 7.68
CA GLY A 318 8.24 18.27 6.91
C GLY A 318 9.33 18.17 5.83
N SER A 319 9.59 16.95 5.32
CA SER A 319 10.64 16.70 4.32
C SER A 319 10.21 17.14 2.92
N THR A 320 11.14 17.70 2.15
CA THR A 320 10.94 18.00 0.72
C THR A 320 10.64 16.75 -0.12
N ASP A 321 10.91 15.55 0.40
CA ASP A 321 10.49 14.29 -0.22
C ASP A 321 8.97 14.17 -0.38
N ALA A 322 8.18 14.83 0.48
CA ALA A 322 6.73 14.88 0.35
C ALA A 322 6.31 15.55 -0.97
N LEU A 323 7.00 16.65 -1.33
CA LEU A 323 6.80 17.35 -2.60
C LEU A 323 7.27 16.48 -3.77
N ARG A 324 8.40 15.78 -3.64
CA ARG A 324 8.95 14.91 -4.70
C ARG A 324 8.00 13.76 -5.05
N ILE A 325 7.48 13.06 -4.04
CA ILE A 325 6.48 12.00 -4.25
C ILE A 325 5.23 12.58 -4.90
N THR A 326 4.71 13.69 -4.39
CA THR A 326 3.46 14.30 -4.89
C THR A 326 3.58 14.75 -6.34
N ALA A 327 4.68 15.41 -6.69
CA ALA A 327 5.01 15.80 -8.04
C ALA A 327 5.05 14.58 -8.99
N ALA A 328 5.75 13.51 -8.61
CA ALA A 328 5.86 12.30 -9.41
C ALA A 328 4.51 11.56 -9.60
N LEU A 329 3.61 11.65 -8.62
CA LEU A 329 2.29 11.00 -8.66
C LEU A 329 1.25 11.72 -9.53
N GLY A 330 1.48 12.99 -9.89
CA GLY A 330 0.48 13.82 -10.55
C GLY A 330 -0.09 13.24 -11.85
N SER A 331 0.79 12.72 -12.71
CA SER A 331 0.37 12.10 -13.98
C SER A 331 -0.41 10.81 -13.77
N HIS A 332 -0.02 9.99 -12.79
CA HIS A 332 -0.70 8.74 -12.47
C HIS A 332 -2.12 9.03 -11.97
N ARG A 333 -2.27 9.92 -10.99
CA ARG A 333 -3.57 10.28 -10.39
C ARG A 333 -4.55 10.85 -11.42
N ARG A 334 -4.06 11.72 -12.30
CA ARG A 334 -4.86 12.23 -13.43
C ARG A 334 -5.33 11.10 -14.36
N THR A 335 -4.46 10.13 -14.65
CA THR A 335 -4.78 9.03 -15.58
C THR A 335 -5.77 8.04 -14.97
N ARG A 336 -5.74 7.85 -13.64
CA ARG A 336 -6.68 6.99 -12.90
C ARG A 336 -7.98 7.71 -12.47
N GLY A 337 -8.09 9.01 -12.71
CA GLY A 337 -9.26 9.81 -12.31
C GLY A 337 -9.32 10.13 -10.80
N SER A 338 -8.28 9.84 -10.03
CA SER A 338 -8.19 10.13 -8.59
C SER A 338 -7.80 11.60 -8.33
N LEU A 339 -8.59 12.53 -8.87
CA LEU A 339 -8.30 13.96 -8.87
C LEU A 339 -8.38 14.56 -7.46
N ASP A 340 -9.46 14.29 -6.72
CA ASP A 340 -9.67 14.82 -5.37
C ASP A 340 -8.57 14.37 -4.40
N GLU A 341 -8.21 13.08 -4.43
CA GLU A 341 -7.10 12.56 -3.64
C GLU A 341 -5.79 13.29 -4.00
N GLY A 342 -5.56 13.54 -5.30
CA GLY A 342 -4.43 14.30 -5.81
C GLY A 342 -4.37 15.74 -5.32
N ILE A 343 -5.49 16.47 -5.42
CA ILE A 343 -5.60 17.85 -4.98
C ILE A 343 -5.34 17.93 -3.47
N GLU A 344 -5.97 17.06 -2.69
CA GLU A 344 -5.76 17.02 -1.24
C GLU A 344 -4.31 16.67 -0.87
N ALA A 345 -3.66 15.76 -1.61
CA ALA A 345 -2.24 15.46 -1.41
C ALA A 345 -1.35 16.68 -1.73
N THR A 346 -1.62 17.42 -2.81
CA THR A 346 -0.86 18.66 -3.12
C THR A 346 -1.04 19.71 -2.03
N ARG A 347 -2.27 19.93 -1.56
CA ARG A 347 -2.56 20.86 -0.46
C ARG A 347 -1.84 20.46 0.82
N ARG A 348 -1.95 19.19 1.23
CA ARG A 348 -1.33 18.66 2.44
C ARG A 348 0.19 18.76 2.40
N THR A 349 0.82 18.47 1.26
CA THR A 349 2.28 18.51 1.12
C THR A 349 2.84 19.93 1.08
N LEU A 350 2.17 20.86 0.37
CA LEU A 350 2.54 22.27 0.36
C LEU A 350 2.38 22.93 1.74
N ALA A 351 1.42 22.47 2.55
CA ALA A 351 1.24 22.91 3.93
C ALA A 351 2.27 22.29 4.88
N ALA A 352 2.60 21.00 4.72
CA ALA A 352 3.60 20.30 5.54
C ALA A 352 5.03 20.79 5.28
N VAL A 353 5.30 21.30 4.07
CA VAL A 353 6.58 21.89 3.67
C VAL A 353 6.35 23.36 3.31
N PRO A 354 6.12 24.23 4.32
CA PRO A 354 5.89 25.65 4.08
C PRO A 354 7.13 26.28 3.44
N ARG A 355 6.96 27.48 2.88
CA ARG A 355 8.07 28.29 2.37
C ARG A 355 8.97 28.68 3.55
N THR A 356 10.00 27.89 3.85
CA THR A 356 10.92 28.21 4.94
C THR A 356 12.07 29.10 4.44
N PRO A 357 12.26 30.32 4.97
CA PRO A 357 13.53 31.02 4.85
C PRO A 357 14.55 30.35 5.78
N TYR A 358 15.54 29.63 5.23
CA TYR A 358 16.58 28.97 6.04
C TYR A 358 17.49 30.01 6.75
N PRO A 359 17.81 29.88 8.05
CA PRO A 359 18.76 30.75 8.73
C PRO A 359 20.19 30.43 8.25
N VAL A 360 20.95 31.45 7.87
CA VAL A 360 22.35 31.29 7.44
C VAL A 360 23.26 31.14 8.67
N PRO A 361 24.21 30.20 8.69
CA PRO A 361 25.34 30.28 9.62
C PRO A 361 26.05 31.62 9.38
N ARG A 362 26.22 32.43 10.43
CA ARG A 362 27.00 33.67 10.38
C ARG A 362 28.44 33.30 10.02
N THR A 363 28.80 33.44 8.75
CA THR A 363 30.20 33.46 8.33
C THR A 363 30.73 34.90 8.46
N PRO A 364 31.98 35.12 8.89
CA PRO A 364 32.49 36.47 9.19
C PRO A 364 32.89 37.28 7.95
N TYR A 365 32.73 36.77 6.73
CA TYR A 365 33.20 37.43 5.52
C TYR A 365 32.06 38.12 4.75
N PRO A 366 32.24 39.39 4.34
CA PRO A 366 31.24 40.12 3.57
C PRO A 366 31.21 39.60 2.12
N VAL A 367 30.10 38.98 1.72
CA VAL A 367 29.83 38.66 0.31
C VAL A 367 29.30 39.91 -0.43
N PRO A 368 29.66 40.12 -1.71
CA PRO A 368 29.20 41.26 -2.51
C PRO A 368 27.67 41.27 -2.66
N ARG A 369 27.06 42.44 -2.45
CA ARG A 369 25.61 42.69 -2.58
C ARG A 369 25.18 42.62 -4.06
N THR A 370 24.45 41.58 -4.45
CA THR A 370 23.56 41.62 -5.62
C THR A 370 22.27 42.40 -5.29
N PRO A 371 21.62 43.12 -6.23
CA PRO A 371 20.50 44.02 -5.91
C PRO A 371 19.17 43.35 -5.54
N TYR A 372 19.04 42.04 -5.69
CA TYR A 372 17.87 41.30 -5.21
C TYR A 372 18.34 40.12 -4.36
N PRO A 373 17.91 40.03 -3.08
CA PRO A 373 18.10 38.81 -2.31
C PRO A 373 17.18 37.74 -2.91
N VAL A 374 17.75 36.73 -3.56
CA VAL A 374 16.99 35.54 -3.98
C VAL A 374 16.32 34.96 -2.73
N PRO A 375 14.98 34.94 -2.60
CA PRO A 375 14.36 34.30 -1.46
C PRO A 375 14.70 32.82 -1.53
N ARG A 376 15.36 32.29 -0.50
CA ARG A 376 15.76 30.87 -0.38
C ARG A 376 14.53 29.95 -0.12
N THR A 377 13.50 30.09 -0.94
CA THR A 377 12.19 29.41 -0.88
C THR A 377 11.85 28.63 -2.16
N ALA A 378 12.75 28.63 -3.15
CA ALA A 378 12.55 28.05 -4.47
C ALA A 378 13.16 26.65 -4.56
N HIS A 379 12.32 25.62 -4.62
CA HIS A 379 12.72 24.21 -4.70
C HIS A 379 12.07 23.55 -5.93
N PRO A 380 12.81 22.81 -6.77
CA PRO A 380 12.26 22.17 -7.99
C PRO A 380 11.00 21.33 -7.72
N ALA A 381 11.03 20.52 -6.64
CA ALA A 381 9.87 19.72 -6.26
C ALA A 381 8.63 20.56 -5.89
N ARG A 382 8.80 21.79 -5.36
CA ARG A 382 7.68 22.68 -5.06
C ARG A 382 7.05 23.22 -6.34
N ALA A 383 7.88 23.71 -7.28
CA ALA A 383 7.42 24.19 -8.57
C ALA A 383 6.64 23.09 -9.33
N MET A 384 7.18 21.87 -9.36
CA MET A 384 6.51 20.74 -10.01
C MET A 384 5.23 20.31 -9.27
N THR A 385 5.21 20.34 -7.93
CA THR A 385 3.99 20.04 -7.15
C THR A 385 2.87 21.03 -7.46
N LEU A 386 3.18 22.32 -7.57
CA LEU A 386 2.21 23.37 -7.97
C LEU A 386 1.75 23.19 -9.42
N ALA A 387 2.65 22.83 -10.35
CA ALA A 387 2.28 22.51 -11.73
C ALA A 387 1.35 21.28 -11.83
N VAL A 388 1.56 20.30 -10.94
CA VAL A 388 0.67 19.14 -10.77
C VAL A 388 -0.67 19.56 -10.19
N GLN A 389 -0.70 20.41 -9.15
CA GLN A 389 -1.94 20.94 -8.58
C GLN A 389 -2.75 21.66 -9.66
N ALA A 390 -2.11 22.55 -10.45
CA ALA A 390 -2.73 23.23 -11.57
C ALA A 390 -3.30 22.26 -12.62
N THR A 391 -2.62 21.14 -12.83
CA THR A 391 -3.11 20.08 -13.71
C THR A 391 -4.37 19.43 -13.13
N LEU A 392 -4.34 19.02 -11.86
CA LEU A 392 -5.43 18.27 -11.25
C LEU A 392 -6.69 19.13 -11.08
N THR A 393 -6.57 20.38 -10.63
CA THR A 393 -7.70 21.30 -10.46
C THR A 393 -8.35 21.67 -11.79
N PHE A 394 -7.56 21.84 -12.85
CA PHE A 394 -8.09 22.04 -14.21
C PHE A 394 -9.00 20.89 -14.64
N TRP A 395 -8.56 19.64 -14.43
CA TRP A 395 -9.36 18.46 -14.79
C TRP A 395 -10.54 18.21 -13.84
N ALA A 396 -10.46 18.72 -12.60
CA ALA A 396 -11.57 18.69 -11.65
C ALA A 396 -12.64 19.76 -11.96
N GLY A 397 -12.42 20.63 -12.95
CA GLY A 397 -13.37 21.67 -13.35
C GLY A 397 -13.19 23.00 -12.63
N ASP A 398 -12.05 23.23 -11.96
CA ASP A 398 -11.72 24.49 -11.30
C ASP A 398 -10.54 25.21 -12.03
N PRO A 399 -10.83 25.94 -13.13
CA PRO A 399 -9.81 26.64 -13.90
C PRO A 399 -9.21 27.83 -13.14
N ALA A 400 -9.91 28.41 -12.16
CA ALA A 400 -9.40 29.54 -11.37
C ALA A 400 -8.30 29.07 -10.41
N ALA A 401 -8.53 27.97 -9.68
CA ALA A 401 -7.49 27.35 -8.86
C ALA A 401 -6.33 26.82 -9.72
N ALA A 402 -6.62 26.32 -10.93
CA ALA A 402 -5.58 25.92 -11.87
C ALA A 402 -4.68 27.09 -12.30
N HIS A 403 -5.28 28.24 -12.60
CA HIS A 403 -4.59 29.45 -12.99
C HIS A 403 -3.67 29.95 -11.87
N ALA A 404 -4.18 30.06 -10.64
CA ALA A 404 -3.41 30.52 -9.49
C ALA A 404 -2.19 29.61 -9.20
N ALA A 405 -2.39 28.29 -9.18
CA ALA A 405 -1.31 27.34 -8.96
C ALA A 405 -0.28 27.34 -10.10
N ALA A 406 -0.70 27.57 -11.35
CA ALA A 406 0.20 27.63 -12.49
C ALA A 406 1.09 28.87 -12.47
N ILE A 407 0.56 30.04 -12.09
CA ILE A 407 1.37 31.26 -11.93
C ILE A 407 2.45 31.05 -10.87
N GLU A 408 2.08 30.57 -9.68
CA GLU A 408 3.05 30.33 -8.60
C GLU A 408 4.13 29.32 -9.03
N ALA A 409 3.75 28.29 -9.80
CA ALA A 409 4.70 27.32 -10.34
C ALA A 409 5.69 27.95 -11.32
N ILE A 410 5.23 28.83 -12.22
CA ILE A 410 6.08 29.53 -13.20
C ILE A 410 7.05 30.47 -12.50
N GLU A 411 6.58 31.27 -11.55
CA GLU A 411 7.43 32.20 -10.78
C GLU A 411 8.60 31.45 -10.10
N ILE A 412 8.31 30.32 -9.45
CA ILE A 412 9.33 29.50 -8.81
C ILE A 412 10.25 28.85 -9.85
N ALA A 413 9.68 28.34 -10.95
CA ALA A 413 10.44 27.67 -12.00
C ALA A 413 11.40 28.61 -12.74
N ASP A 414 10.98 29.84 -13.03
CA ASP A 414 11.80 30.88 -13.65
C ASP A 414 12.94 31.30 -12.73
N LEU A 415 12.67 31.43 -11.42
CA LEU A 415 13.68 31.78 -10.42
C LEU A 415 14.82 30.75 -10.31
N ILE A 416 14.52 29.45 -10.49
CA ILE A 416 15.50 28.36 -10.37
C ILE A 416 15.96 27.79 -11.71
N GLY A 417 15.43 28.28 -12.83
CA GLY A 417 15.71 27.76 -14.17
C GLY A 417 15.16 26.34 -14.43
N ASP A 418 14.11 25.91 -13.73
CA ASP A 418 13.49 24.58 -13.95
C ASP A 418 12.55 24.60 -15.16
N LYS A 419 13.12 24.32 -16.33
CA LYS A 419 12.40 24.25 -17.60
C LYS A 419 11.25 23.24 -17.59
N ARG A 420 11.37 22.14 -16.82
CA ARG A 420 10.37 21.06 -16.78
C ARG A 420 9.12 21.54 -16.05
N ALA A 421 9.28 22.06 -14.83
CA ALA A 421 8.19 22.61 -14.05
C ALA A 421 7.51 23.78 -14.78
N ARG A 422 8.33 24.67 -15.37
CA ARG A 422 7.84 25.81 -16.17
C ARG A 422 6.95 25.36 -17.33
N SER A 423 7.40 24.40 -18.14
CA SER A 423 6.64 23.89 -19.28
C SER A 423 5.30 23.26 -18.86
N HIS A 424 5.28 22.48 -17.77
CA HIS A 424 4.05 21.90 -17.24
C HIS A 424 3.05 22.96 -16.78
N ALA A 425 3.54 23.96 -16.04
CA ALA A 425 2.73 25.03 -15.51
C ALA A 425 2.17 25.93 -16.63
N LEU A 426 3.02 26.34 -17.59
CA LEU A 426 2.62 27.11 -18.76
C LEU A 426 1.56 26.40 -19.59
N LEU A 427 1.71 25.08 -19.82
CA LEU A 427 0.71 24.30 -20.53
C LEU A 427 -0.67 24.38 -19.85
N ARG A 428 -0.70 24.41 -18.52
CA ARG A 428 -1.97 24.50 -17.77
C ARG A 428 -2.52 25.90 -17.72
N LEU A 429 -1.67 26.89 -17.52
CA LEU A 429 -2.04 28.29 -17.58
C LEU A 429 -2.66 28.61 -18.94
N ALA A 430 -1.97 28.24 -20.02
CA ALA A 430 -2.42 28.45 -21.39
C ALA A 430 -3.79 27.82 -21.68
N LYS A 431 -4.04 26.60 -21.19
CA LYS A 431 -5.34 25.92 -21.36
C LYS A 431 -6.45 26.51 -20.49
N ALA A 432 -6.15 26.90 -19.26
CA ALA A 432 -7.12 27.57 -18.39
C ALA A 432 -7.51 28.93 -18.99
N THR A 433 -6.53 29.68 -19.48
CA THR A 433 -6.74 30.97 -20.17
C THR A 433 -7.50 30.78 -21.49
N ALA A 434 -7.19 29.77 -22.31
CA ALA A 434 -7.87 29.55 -23.58
C ALA A 434 -9.37 29.20 -23.43
N ILE A 435 -9.83 28.77 -22.25
CA ILE A 435 -11.26 28.58 -21.97
C ILE A 435 -11.98 29.93 -21.93
N THR A 436 -11.34 30.97 -21.40
CA THR A 436 -11.92 32.31 -21.24
C THR A 436 -11.56 33.25 -22.39
N ASP A 437 -10.32 33.19 -22.87
CA ASP A 437 -9.77 34.01 -23.94
C ASP A 437 -8.77 33.19 -24.80
N PRO A 438 -9.21 32.66 -25.94
CA PRO A 438 -8.36 31.89 -26.85
C PRO A 438 -7.18 32.69 -27.42
N GLN A 439 -7.33 34.01 -27.61
CA GLN A 439 -6.28 34.86 -28.21
C GLN A 439 -5.09 35.01 -27.27
N LEU A 440 -5.35 35.05 -25.96
CA LEU A 440 -4.32 35.15 -24.93
C LEU A 440 -3.68 33.79 -24.61
N GLY A 441 -4.44 32.69 -24.70
CA GLY A 441 -3.93 31.35 -24.39
C GLY A 441 -3.03 30.73 -25.46
N GLN A 442 -3.23 31.04 -26.74
CA GLN A 442 -2.55 30.37 -27.86
C GLN A 442 -1.04 30.68 -27.96
N PRO A 443 -0.56 31.93 -27.75
CA PRO A 443 0.87 32.24 -27.67
C PRO A 443 1.57 31.48 -26.53
N MET A 444 0.90 31.33 -25.39
CA MET A 444 1.44 30.63 -24.22
C MET A 444 1.61 29.12 -24.47
N LEU A 445 0.77 28.52 -25.34
CA LEU A 445 0.93 27.12 -25.76
C LEU A 445 2.19 26.92 -26.60
N HIS A 446 2.53 27.87 -27.48
CA HIS A 446 3.78 27.84 -28.23
C HIS A 446 4.99 27.94 -27.31
N GLU A 447 4.95 28.88 -26.36
CA GLU A 447 6.02 29.05 -25.37
C GLU A 447 6.17 27.84 -24.45
N ALA A 448 5.11 27.09 -24.17
CA ALA A 448 5.19 25.85 -23.40
C ALA A 448 5.95 24.72 -24.15
N VAL A 449 6.04 24.79 -25.49
CA VAL A 449 6.64 23.76 -26.36
C VAL A 449 8.14 23.97 -26.59
N GLU A 450 8.60 25.23 -26.67
CA GLU A 450 10.00 25.58 -26.96
C GLU A 450 11.04 25.18 -25.89
N PRO A 451 10.80 25.27 -24.57
CA PRO A 451 11.82 24.96 -23.56
C PRO A 451 12.06 23.45 -23.35
N ALA A 452 11.28 22.57 -23.96
CA ALA A 452 11.33 21.12 -23.72
C ALA A 452 12.30 20.35 -24.65
N ASP A 453 13.28 21.04 -25.24
CA ASP A 453 14.26 20.48 -26.21
C ASP A 453 15.53 19.84 -25.61
N ALA A 454 15.57 19.50 -24.30
CA ALA A 454 16.81 18.97 -23.71
C ALA A 454 16.64 17.81 -22.70
N GLY A 455 15.46 17.22 -22.54
CA GLY A 455 15.23 16.17 -21.55
C GLY A 455 14.44 14.96 -22.06
N PRO A 456 14.50 13.81 -21.37
CA PRO A 456 13.76 12.59 -21.75
C PRO A 456 12.23 12.72 -21.63
N ASP A 457 11.72 13.83 -21.07
CA ASP A 457 10.29 14.06 -20.83
C ASP A 457 9.65 14.91 -21.95
N THR A 458 9.01 14.26 -22.93
CA THR A 458 8.43 14.91 -24.11
C THR A 458 6.93 15.20 -24.01
N ALA A 459 6.24 14.75 -22.96
CA ALA A 459 4.78 14.82 -22.98
C ALA A 459 4.15 16.22 -22.84
N PRO A 460 4.79 17.29 -22.32
CA PRO A 460 4.21 18.64 -22.42
C PRO A 460 4.12 19.07 -23.89
N ARG A 461 5.16 18.78 -24.67
CA ARG A 461 5.23 19.05 -26.12
C ARG A 461 4.18 18.27 -26.87
N CYS A 462 4.09 16.95 -26.63
CA CYS A 462 3.07 16.12 -27.30
C CYS A 462 1.64 16.58 -26.97
N ARG A 463 1.37 17.04 -25.73
CA ARG A 463 0.04 17.50 -25.31
C ARG A 463 -0.31 18.89 -25.81
N ALA A 464 0.67 19.79 -25.91
CA ALA A 464 0.51 21.10 -26.52
C ALA A 464 0.26 20.95 -28.02
N ALA A 465 1.08 20.17 -28.73
CA ALA A 465 0.91 19.90 -30.16
C ALA A 465 -0.46 19.27 -30.49
N ARG A 466 -0.92 18.27 -29.71
CA ARG A 466 -2.27 17.69 -29.87
C ARG A 466 -3.37 18.71 -29.65
N TRP A 467 -3.21 19.62 -28.69
CA TRP A 467 -4.21 20.64 -28.41
C TRP A 467 -4.27 21.68 -29.53
N SER A 468 -3.12 22.20 -29.96
CA SER A 468 -3.01 23.13 -31.08
C SER A 468 -3.56 22.54 -32.38
N ALA A 469 -3.37 21.24 -32.63
CA ALA A 469 -3.93 20.54 -33.78
C ALA A 469 -5.46 20.30 -33.68
N SER A 470 -6.03 20.33 -32.48
CA SER A 470 -7.46 20.15 -32.22
C SER A 470 -8.23 21.47 -32.06
N ALA A 471 -7.52 22.60 -31.95
CA ALA A 471 -8.12 23.92 -31.88
C ALA A 471 -8.54 24.34 -33.30
N PRO A 472 -9.78 24.83 -33.52
CA PRO A 472 -10.19 25.30 -34.84
C PRO A 472 -9.32 26.47 -35.30
N PRO A 473 -9.06 26.62 -36.61
CA PRO A 473 -8.38 27.80 -37.13
C PRO A 473 -9.16 29.06 -36.75
N ILE A 474 -8.41 30.15 -36.50
CA ILE A 474 -8.94 31.44 -36.03
C ILE A 474 -9.72 32.10 -37.17
N GLU A 475 -10.93 31.62 -37.46
CA GLU A 475 -11.89 32.32 -38.31
C GLU A 475 -13.29 32.24 -37.68
N LYS A 476 -13.62 33.34 -36.98
CA LYS A 476 -14.91 33.79 -36.44
C LYS A 476 -15.47 33.14 -35.16
N PRO A 477 -16.10 33.94 -34.27
CA PRO A 477 -16.54 33.49 -32.96
C PRO A 477 -17.84 32.69 -33.09
N HIS A 478 -17.78 31.37 -32.93
CA HIS A 478 -18.98 30.55 -32.81
C HIS A 478 -19.18 30.05 -31.37
N THR A 479 -20.38 30.35 -30.87
CA THR A 479 -20.90 30.31 -29.51
C THR A 479 -21.18 28.90 -28.98
N ASN A 480 -20.36 27.88 -29.26
CA ASN A 480 -20.68 26.51 -28.82
C ASN A 480 -19.48 25.65 -28.38
N ILE A 481 -18.72 26.17 -27.41
CA ILE A 481 -17.54 25.53 -26.78
C ILE A 481 -17.92 24.29 -25.95
N SER A 482 -19.15 24.22 -25.43
CA SER A 482 -19.66 23.11 -24.60
C SER A 482 -19.59 21.74 -25.31
N SER A 483 -19.99 21.69 -26.60
CA SER A 483 -20.05 20.44 -27.37
C SER A 483 -18.67 19.86 -27.75
N HIS A 484 -17.64 20.71 -27.85
CA HIS A 484 -16.29 20.32 -28.24
C HIS A 484 -15.45 19.81 -27.07
N LEU A 485 -15.64 20.37 -25.86
CA LEU A 485 -15.08 19.82 -24.62
C LEU A 485 -15.57 18.38 -24.41
N SER A 486 -16.85 18.10 -24.68
CA SER A 486 -17.41 16.74 -24.61
C SER A 486 -16.71 15.78 -25.58
N ARG A 487 -16.45 16.17 -26.83
CA ARG A 487 -15.77 15.31 -27.82
C ARG A 487 -14.30 15.07 -27.51
N SER A 488 -13.58 16.06 -26.98
CA SER A 488 -12.17 15.91 -26.61
C SER A 488 -11.99 15.08 -25.32
N LEU A 489 -12.92 15.21 -24.36
CA LEU A 489 -13.04 14.32 -23.19
C LEU A 489 -13.40 12.88 -23.61
N VAL A 490 -14.32 12.69 -24.55
CA VAL A 490 -14.72 11.37 -25.09
C VAL A 490 -13.60 10.73 -25.92
N ASN A 491 -12.82 11.50 -26.70
CA ASN A 491 -11.67 10.98 -27.45
C ASN A 491 -10.44 10.66 -26.57
N ALA A 492 -10.27 11.37 -25.45
CA ALA A 492 -9.28 11.01 -24.44
C ALA A 492 -9.66 9.73 -23.66
N ALA A 493 -10.96 9.46 -23.47
CA ALA A 493 -11.47 8.24 -22.84
C ALA A 493 -11.44 7.02 -23.80
N SER A 494 -11.65 7.21 -25.10
CA SER A 494 -11.76 6.12 -26.09
C SER A 494 -10.43 5.58 -26.64
N THR A 495 -9.28 6.10 -26.19
CA THR A 495 -7.95 5.52 -26.50
C THR A 495 -7.48 4.48 -25.49
N ALA A 496 -8.32 4.09 -24.53
CA ALA A 496 -8.14 2.93 -23.67
C ALA A 496 -9.14 1.83 -24.07
N PRO A 497 -8.70 0.69 -24.66
CA PRO A 497 -9.58 -0.46 -24.77
C PRO A 497 -9.58 -1.18 -23.42
N TYR A 498 -10.53 -0.83 -22.57
CA TYR A 498 -11.02 -1.76 -21.54
C TYR A 498 -12.51 -1.44 -21.29
N GLN A 499 -13.37 -2.31 -21.81
CA GLN A 499 -14.81 -2.25 -21.57
C GLN A 499 -15.08 -2.55 -20.09
N SER A 500 -15.64 -1.58 -19.38
CA SER A 500 -16.49 -1.85 -18.22
C SER A 500 -17.83 -1.20 -18.51
N ASP A 501 -18.86 -2.04 -18.67
CA ASP A 501 -20.25 -1.66 -18.93
C ASP A 501 -20.78 -0.73 -17.83
N GLN A 502 -20.87 0.56 -18.12
CA GLN A 502 -21.81 1.47 -17.47
C GLN A 502 -22.42 2.40 -18.52
N ARG A 503 -23.60 2.05 -19.01
CA ARG A 503 -24.46 2.93 -19.82
C ARG A 503 -25.03 4.03 -18.95
N VAL A 504 -24.52 5.25 -19.09
CA VAL A 504 -25.17 6.46 -18.56
C VAL A 504 -26.14 6.98 -19.62
N VAL A 505 -27.45 6.84 -19.36
CA VAL A 505 -28.52 7.38 -20.21
C VAL A 505 -28.82 8.81 -19.76
N PHE A 506 -28.56 9.80 -20.61
CA PHE A 506 -29.05 11.17 -20.42
C PHE A 506 -30.48 11.28 -20.98
N LYS A 507 -31.48 11.47 -20.11
CA LYS A 507 -32.82 11.92 -20.51
C LYS A 507 -32.82 13.44 -20.63
N SER A 508 -32.99 13.96 -21.83
CA SER A 508 -33.28 15.39 -22.05
C SER A 508 -34.78 15.65 -21.89
N SER A 509 -35.15 16.39 -20.84
CA SER A 509 -36.47 16.99 -20.70
C SER A 509 -36.44 18.42 -21.22
N GLN A 510 -37.12 18.70 -22.33
CA GLN A 510 -37.79 19.98 -22.61
C GLN A 510 -38.69 19.82 -23.86
N ARG A 511 -40.00 19.66 -23.62
CA ARG A 511 -41.07 20.23 -24.45
C ARG A 511 -41.37 21.60 -23.82
N VAL A 512 -41.68 22.66 -24.56
CA VAL A 512 -43.00 23.06 -25.11
C VAL A 512 -42.79 24.50 -25.67
N PRO A 513 -43.64 25.05 -26.57
CA PRO A 513 -44.57 24.43 -27.52
C PRO A 513 -44.02 24.36 -28.94
#